data_AF-A0A166KQY4-F1
#
_entry.id   AF-A0A166KQY4-F1
#
_cell.length_a   1.000
_cell.length_b   1.000
_cell.length_c   1.000
_cell.angle_alpha   90.00
_cell.angle_beta   90.00
_cell.angle_gamma   90.00
#
_symmetry.space_group_name_H-M   'P 1'
#
loop_
_entity.id
_entity.type
_entity.pdbx_description
1 polymer ?
#
loop_
_entity_poly.entity_id
_entity_poly.type
_entity_poly.pdbx_seq_one_letter_code
_entity_poly.pdbx_strand_id
1 'polypeptide(L)'
;MTDYCSQGRTQDANVVDLYHCKSYHSVYTALSHSSTEAGTVIVRMPEMKYLRGTLPQGLRQEFRELEMLNEITRLRCERKLNPDVKGNTHEQLI
;
A
#
# COMPACT_ATOMS: atom_id res chain seq x y z
N MET A 1 0.84 -16.03 13.90
CA MET A 1 -0.04 -14.84 13.88
C MET A 1 -0.77 -14.84 12.55
N THR A 2 -2.05 -14.46 12.49
CA THR A 2 -2.73 -14.28 11.19
C THR A 2 -2.27 -12.97 10.55
N ASP A 3 -2.36 -12.89 9.23
CA ASP A 3 -2.09 -11.69 8.43
C ASP A 3 -2.85 -10.45 8.92
N TYR A 4 -4.12 -10.60 9.32
CA TYR A 4 -4.89 -9.50 9.91
C TYR A 4 -4.36 -9.04 11.26
N CYS A 5 -4.03 -9.98 12.16
CA CYS A 5 -3.57 -9.66 13.50
C CYS A 5 -2.14 -9.13 13.54
N SER A 6 -1.36 -9.39 12.48
CA SER A 6 0.01 -8.94 12.38
C SER A 6 0.14 -7.52 11.85
N GLN A 7 -0.87 -6.98 11.15
CA GLN A 7 -0.83 -5.67 10.51
C GLN A 7 -0.24 -4.56 11.40
N GLY A 8 0.76 -3.83 10.88
CA GLY A 8 1.41 -2.72 11.58
C GLY A 8 2.50 -3.12 12.60
N ARG A 9 2.85 -4.42 12.69
CA ARG A 9 3.95 -4.89 13.54
C ARG A 9 5.22 -5.12 12.73
N THR A 10 6.37 -4.94 13.34
CA THR A 10 7.67 -5.30 12.75
C THR A 10 8.32 -6.38 13.60
N GLN A 11 8.95 -7.36 12.95
CA GLN A 11 9.66 -8.46 13.60
C GLN A 11 11.04 -8.63 12.95
N ASP A 12 12.05 -8.91 13.77
CA ASP A 12 13.42 -9.12 13.29
C ASP A 12 13.57 -10.47 12.56
N ALA A 13 12.79 -11.48 12.97
CA ALA A 13 12.69 -12.78 12.33
C ALA A 13 11.23 -13.09 11.96
N ASN A 14 10.94 -13.08 10.67
CA ASN A 14 9.62 -13.23 10.08
C ASN A 14 9.54 -14.56 9.31
N VAL A 15 9.06 -15.61 9.99
CA VAL A 15 8.76 -16.90 9.35
C VAL A 15 7.31 -16.87 8.87
N VAL A 16 7.11 -16.86 7.55
CA VAL A 16 5.80 -16.70 6.91
C VAL A 16 5.42 -17.88 6.05
N ASP A 17 4.14 -18.23 6.14
CA ASP A 17 3.51 -19.21 5.30
C ASP A 17 2.45 -18.52 4.43
N LEU A 18 2.74 -18.39 3.14
CA LEU A 18 1.90 -17.62 2.22
C LEU A 18 0.85 -18.49 1.53
N TYR A 19 0.85 -19.81 1.76
CA TYR A 19 -0.03 -20.74 1.04
C TYR A 19 -1.52 -20.42 1.23
N HIS A 20 -1.90 -19.94 2.41
CA HIS A 20 -3.28 -19.61 2.76
C HIS A 20 -3.67 -18.14 2.49
N CYS A 21 -2.76 -17.33 1.96
CA CYS A 21 -3.06 -15.96 1.57
C CYS A 21 -4.00 -15.93 0.36
N LYS A 22 -5.13 -15.21 0.51
CA LYS A 22 -6.21 -15.16 -0.51
C LYS A 22 -6.29 -13.84 -1.26
N SER A 23 -5.40 -12.89 -0.97
CA SER A 23 -5.38 -11.57 -1.60
C SER A 23 -3.96 -11.00 -1.69
N TYR A 24 -3.74 -10.07 -2.61
CA TYR A 24 -2.47 -9.35 -2.70
C TYR A 24 -2.13 -8.64 -1.37
N HIS A 25 -3.16 -8.10 -0.68
CA HIS A 25 -2.99 -7.40 0.59
C HIS A 25 -2.51 -8.34 1.69
N SER A 26 -3.06 -9.55 1.78
CA SER A 26 -2.61 -10.55 2.77
C SER A 26 -1.14 -10.95 2.56
N VAL A 27 -0.72 -11.13 1.30
CA VAL A 27 0.67 -11.47 0.96
C VAL A 27 1.60 -10.29 1.29
N TYR A 28 1.19 -9.07 0.91
CA TYR A 28 1.95 -7.86 1.20
C TYR A 28 2.13 -7.65 2.70
N THR A 29 1.05 -7.74 3.48
CA THR A 29 1.08 -7.58 4.94
C THR A 29 2.02 -8.61 5.56
N ALA A 30 1.88 -9.90 5.21
CA ALA A 30 2.73 -10.97 5.72
C ALA A 30 4.23 -10.71 5.47
N LEU A 31 4.59 -10.25 4.26
CA LEU A 31 5.98 -9.94 3.91
C LEU A 31 6.49 -8.65 4.58
N SER A 32 5.64 -7.64 4.75
CA SER A 32 5.98 -6.33 5.31
C SER A 32 6.38 -6.35 6.80
N HIS A 33 6.24 -7.49 7.48
CA HIS A 33 6.65 -7.63 8.88
C HIS A 33 8.16 -7.66 9.09
N SER A 34 8.93 -8.13 8.11
CA SER A 34 10.39 -8.11 8.21
C SER A 34 10.94 -6.76 7.76
N SER A 35 11.92 -6.25 8.49
CA SER A 35 12.71 -5.08 8.10
C SER A 35 13.83 -5.42 7.11
N THR A 36 14.19 -6.71 6.99
CA THR A 36 15.31 -7.16 6.14
C THR A 36 15.00 -8.46 5.39
N GLU A 37 15.70 -8.69 4.27
CA GLU A 37 15.60 -9.95 3.54
C GLU A 37 16.07 -11.14 4.39
N ALA A 38 17.21 -11.00 5.07
CA ALA A 38 17.79 -12.06 5.91
C ALA A 38 16.89 -12.47 7.08
N GLY A 39 16.05 -11.53 7.57
CA GLY A 39 15.05 -11.80 8.59
C GLY A 39 13.81 -12.54 8.06
N THR A 40 13.64 -12.72 6.75
CA THR A 40 12.43 -13.30 6.17
C THR A 40 12.64 -14.74 5.72
N VAL A 41 11.82 -15.66 6.22
CA VAL A 41 11.80 -17.06 5.78
C VAL A 41 10.42 -17.41 5.24
N ILE A 42 10.35 -17.75 3.96
CA ILE A 42 9.10 -18.16 3.29
C ILE A 42 9.02 -19.69 3.30
N VAL A 43 8.05 -20.24 4.03
CA VAL A 43 7.85 -21.69 4.15
C VAL A 43 7.16 -22.25 2.91
N ARG A 44 6.13 -21.56 2.41
CA ARG A 44 5.39 -21.94 1.20
C ARG A 44 4.94 -20.70 0.44
N MET A 45 4.90 -20.82 -0.89
CA MET A 45 4.50 -19.74 -1.79
C MET A 45 2.96 -19.64 -1.93
N PRO A 46 2.43 -18.42 -2.17
CA PRO A 46 1.01 -18.23 -2.50
C PRO A 46 0.76 -18.59 -3.97
N GLU A 47 -0.52 -18.63 -4.36
CA GLU A 47 -0.86 -18.66 -5.78
C GLU A 47 -0.33 -17.40 -6.50
N MET A 48 0.31 -17.59 -7.66
CA MET A 48 0.96 -16.50 -8.41
C MET A 48 0.01 -15.35 -8.79
N LYS A 49 -1.29 -15.60 -8.89
CA LYS A 49 -2.32 -14.57 -9.16
C LYS A 49 -2.44 -13.51 -8.04
N TYR A 50 -1.94 -13.79 -6.84
CA TYR A 50 -1.93 -12.85 -5.72
C TYR A 50 -0.64 -12.03 -5.64
N LEU A 51 0.43 -12.48 -6.32
CA LEU A 51 1.69 -11.76 -6.46
C LEU A 51 1.73 -10.93 -7.75
N ARG A 52 1.10 -11.44 -8.81
CA ARG A 52 1.11 -10.85 -10.15
C ARG A 52 -0.27 -10.32 -10.49
N GLY A 53 -0.32 -9.08 -10.96
CA GLY A 53 -1.55 -8.49 -11.46
C GLY A 53 -1.67 -7.01 -11.12
N THR A 54 -2.85 -6.48 -11.38
CA THR A 54 -3.16 -5.08 -11.15
C THR A 54 -3.91 -4.93 -9.84
N LEU A 55 -3.65 -3.84 -9.12
CA LEU A 55 -4.45 -3.48 -7.95
C LEU A 55 -5.94 -3.34 -8.33
N PRO A 56 -6.86 -3.62 -7.38
CA PRO A 56 -8.29 -3.38 -7.59
C PRO A 56 -8.56 -1.96 -8.11
N GLN A 57 -9.54 -1.80 -9.00
CA GLN A 57 -9.80 -0.52 -9.66
C GLN A 57 -10.01 0.62 -8.67
N GLY A 58 -10.83 0.41 -7.63
CA GLY A 58 -11.06 1.43 -6.60
C GLY A 58 -9.76 1.88 -5.95
N LEU A 59 -8.89 0.95 -5.55
CA LEU A 59 -7.63 1.29 -4.91
C LEU A 59 -6.66 2.03 -5.85
N ARG A 60 -6.66 1.71 -7.15
CA ARG A 60 -5.87 2.48 -8.14
C ARG A 60 -6.37 3.90 -8.28
N GLN A 61 -7.68 4.10 -8.23
CA GLN A 61 -8.28 5.42 -8.26
C GLN A 61 -7.84 6.21 -7.01
N GLU A 62 -8.01 5.64 -5.82
CA GLU A 62 -7.57 6.25 -4.55
C GLU A 62 -6.09 6.64 -4.59
N PHE A 63 -5.19 5.76 -5.04
CA PHE A 63 -3.76 6.09 -5.14
C PHE A 63 -3.48 7.23 -6.13
N ARG A 64 -4.17 7.24 -7.28
CA ARG A 64 -4.05 8.33 -8.26
C ARG A 64 -4.54 9.66 -7.67
N GLU A 65 -5.64 9.62 -6.92
CA GLU A 65 -6.20 10.79 -6.27
C GLU A 65 -5.26 11.33 -5.19
N LEU A 66 -4.64 10.45 -4.39
CA LEU A 66 -3.60 10.82 -3.44
C LEU A 66 -2.37 11.45 -4.11
N GLU A 67 -1.92 10.94 -5.25
CA GLU A 67 -0.83 11.55 -6.03
C GLU A 67 -1.22 12.94 -6.54
N MET A 68 -2.44 13.11 -7.05
CA MET A 68 -2.96 14.42 -7.48
C MET A 68 -3.06 15.40 -6.31
N LEU A 69 -3.54 14.97 -5.14
CA LEU A 69 -3.59 15.80 -3.93
C LEU A 69 -2.19 16.21 -3.46
N ASN A 70 -1.22 15.30 -3.50
CA ASN A 70 0.17 15.60 -3.17
C ASN A 70 0.75 16.66 -4.12
N GLU A 71 0.45 16.55 -5.42
CA GLU A 71 0.87 17.52 -6.41
C GLU A 71 0.24 18.90 -6.19
N ILE A 72 -1.07 18.95 -5.94
CA ILE A 72 -1.77 20.19 -5.59
C ILE A 72 -1.14 20.82 -4.35
N THR A 73 -0.83 20.02 -3.33
CA THR A 73 -0.21 20.48 -2.09
C THR A 73 1.19 21.06 -2.36
N ARG A 74 2.00 20.37 -3.17
CA ARG A 74 3.32 20.86 -3.61
C ARG A 74 3.21 22.21 -4.32
N LEU A 75 2.32 22.33 -5.30
CA LEU A 75 2.12 23.56 -6.07
C LEU A 75 1.62 24.72 -5.20
N ARG A 76 0.81 24.45 -4.17
CA ARG A 76 0.40 25.46 -3.18
C ARG A 76 1.58 25.97 -2.36
N CYS A 77 2.41 25.06 -1.84
CA CYS A 77 3.62 25.42 -1.10
C CYS A 77 4.57 26.25 -1.96
N GLU A 78 4.69 25.92 -3.25
CA GLU A 78 5.51 26.66 -4.21
C GLU A 78 4.87 27.95 -4.74
N ARG A 79 3.62 28.25 -4.36
CA ARG A 79 2.81 29.38 -4.88
C ARG A 79 2.64 29.36 -6.41
N LYS A 80 2.67 28.17 -7.01
CA LYS A 80 2.49 27.94 -8.46
C LYS A 80 1.14 27.33 -8.81
N LEU A 81 0.30 27.04 -7.80
CA LEU A 81 -1.03 26.50 -8.06
C LEU A 81 -1.89 27.53 -8.80
N ASN A 82 -2.64 27.06 -9.81
CA ASN A 82 -3.60 27.89 -10.52
C ASN A 82 -4.65 28.44 -9.52
N PRO A 83 -4.92 29.77 -9.51
CA PRO A 83 -5.91 30.40 -8.62
C PRO A 83 -7.35 29.87 -8.76
N ASP A 84 -7.68 29.22 -9.87
CA ASP A 84 -9.00 28.60 -10.06
C ASP A 84 -9.22 27.36 -9.18
N VAL A 85 -8.14 26.69 -8.75
CA VAL A 85 -8.20 25.48 -7.93
C VAL A 85 -8.39 25.85 -6.45
N LYS A 86 -9.63 25.82 -5.98
CA LYS A 86 -10.05 26.17 -4.61
C LYS A 86 -10.50 24.93 -3.84
N GLY A 87 -10.31 24.94 -2.52
CA GLY A 87 -10.76 23.86 -1.63
C GLY A 87 -9.63 23.31 -0.76
N ASN A 88 -9.97 22.74 0.39
CA ASN A 88 -8.99 22.19 1.34
C ASN A 88 -9.21 20.70 1.64
N THR A 89 -10.31 20.12 1.15
CA THR A 89 -10.64 18.71 1.35
C THR A 89 -10.52 17.94 0.04
N HIS A 90 -10.40 16.62 0.15
CA HIS A 90 -10.36 15.71 -0.99
C HIS A 90 -11.54 15.95 -1.94
N GLU A 91 -12.77 15.92 -1.40
CA GLU A 91 -14.04 16.11 -2.14
C GLU A 91 -14.16 17.47 -2.86
N GLN A 92 -13.40 18.49 -2.44
CA GLN A 92 -13.44 19.80 -3.08
C GLN A 92 -12.45 19.91 -4.25
N LEU A 93 -11.44 19.04 -4.30
CA LEU A 93 -10.32 19.12 -5.24
C LEU A 93 -10.40 18.06 -6.34
N ILE A 94 -11.07 16.93 -6.06
CA ILE A 94 -11.20 15.75 -6.92
C ILE A 94 -12.67 15.32 -6.87
#